data_AF-A0A4P9YB36-F1
#
_entry.id   AF-A0A4P9YB36-F1
#
_cell.length_a   1.000
_cell.length_b   1.000
_cell.length_c   1.000
_cell.angle_alpha   90.00
_cell.angle_beta   90.00
_cell.angle_gamma   90.00
#
_symmetry.space_group_name_H-M   'P 1'
#
loop_
_entity.id
_entity.type
_entity.pdbx_description
1 polymer ?
#
loop_
_entity_poly.entity_id
_entity_poly.type
_entity_poly.pdbx_seq_one_letter_code
_entity_poly.pdbx_strand_id
1 'polypeptide(L)'
;MPTWTEAELEAIAYLFPGANQWRDRFVILGGIPRYVLEVTTQDPTEILEAACSDCTLVDCIKKIDINSTIPNAVHSLVHVTSTHPYTESSVCYASQKALDIIVRKKGEEARGRMRELLGSCQGNPLTAALCGYIFEPYAIELLEKGGTFKCRELVSGRKRQKPDETTLVIPSSTKTVVAKV
;
A
#
# COMPACT_ATOMS: atom_id res chain seq x y z
N MET A 1 17.04 -6.34 3.17
CA MET A 1 18.06 -7.14 2.44
C MET A 1 18.53 -6.37 1.22
N PRO A 2 19.80 -6.49 0.79
CA PRO A 2 20.28 -5.83 -0.41
C PRO A 2 19.56 -6.38 -1.65
N THR A 3 19.15 -5.49 -2.55
CA THR A 3 18.52 -5.83 -3.83
C THR A 3 19.54 -5.72 -4.95
N TRP A 4 19.50 -6.67 -5.86
CA TRP A 4 20.37 -6.76 -7.03
C TRP A 4 19.55 -6.48 -8.28
N THR A 5 20.21 -5.88 -9.27
CA THR A 5 19.69 -5.68 -10.61
C THR A 5 19.61 -6.99 -11.38
N GLU A 6 18.82 -7.03 -12.46
CA GLU A 6 18.74 -8.22 -13.33
C GLU A 6 20.13 -8.61 -13.87
N ALA A 7 20.95 -7.63 -14.25
CA ALA A 7 22.29 -7.87 -14.77
C ALA A 7 23.24 -8.48 -13.73
N GLU A 8 23.16 -8.03 -12.47
CA GLU A 8 23.95 -8.61 -11.37
C GLU A 8 23.53 -10.07 -11.09
N LEU A 9 22.23 -10.37 -11.19
CA LEU A 9 21.72 -11.73 -11.03
C LEU A 9 22.11 -12.63 -12.22
N GLU A 10 22.04 -12.10 -13.44
CA GLU A 10 22.44 -12.81 -14.65
C GLU A 10 23.92 -13.22 -14.59
N ALA A 11 24.78 -12.33 -14.10
CA ALA A 11 26.21 -12.59 -13.97
C ALA A 11 26.54 -13.79 -13.06
N ILE A 12 25.65 -14.14 -12.11
CA ILE A 12 25.86 -15.25 -11.17
C ILE A 12 24.90 -16.42 -11.39
N ALA A 13 23.94 -16.32 -12.32
CA ALA A 13 22.91 -17.33 -12.53
C ALA A 13 23.48 -18.72 -12.86
N TYR A 14 24.64 -18.77 -13.51
CA TYR A 14 25.32 -20.03 -13.83
C TYR A 14 25.74 -20.85 -12.58
N LEU A 15 25.87 -20.21 -11.42
CA LEU A 15 26.15 -20.88 -10.14
C LEU A 15 24.92 -21.59 -9.56
N PHE A 16 23.72 -21.31 -10.09
CA PHE A 16 22.45 -21.85 -9.62
C PHE A 16 21.73 -22.61 -10.76
N PRO A 17 22.27 -23.77 -11.20
CA PRO A 17 21.74 -24.49 -12.36
C PRO A 17 20.31 -25.02 -12.18
N GLY A 18 19.78 -25.02 -10.96
CA GLY A 18 18.37 -25.36 -10.67
C GLY A 18 17.40 -24.19 -10.86
N ALA A 19 17.88 -22.95 -11.00
CA ALA A 19 17.07 -21.73 -11.06
C ALA A 19 16.65 -21.37 -12.49
N ASN A 20 16.07 -22.32 -13.22
CA ASN A 20 15.78 -22.20 -14.66
C ASN A 20 14.78 -21.08 -15.02
N GLN A 21 13.99 -20.61 -14.04
CA GLN A 21 12.96 -19.57 -14.20
C GLN A 21 13.27 -18.32 -13.38
N TRP A 22 14.55 -18.06 -13.08
CA TRP A 22 14.93 -16.96 -12.19
C TRP A 22 14.47 -15.57 -12.70
N ARG A 23 14.36 -15.36 -14.01
CA ARG A 23 13.87 -14.10 -14.59
C ARG A 23 12.40 -13.83 -14.23
N ASP A 24 11.54 -14.84 -14.36
CA ASP A 24 10.13 -14.74 -13.97
C ASP A 24 10.01 -14.47 -12.46
N ARG A 25 10.86 -15.14 -11.67
CA ARG A 25 10.94 -14.89 -10.23
C ARG A 25 11.41 -13.48 -9.92
N PHE A 26 12.38 -12.94 -10.64
CA PHE A 26 12.84 -11.56 -10.49
C PHE A 26 11.72 -10.56 -10.77
N VAL A 27 10.91 -10.78 -11.82
CA VAL A 27 9.76 -9.91 -12.11
C VAL A 27 8.74 -9.90 -10.96
N ILE A 28 8.54 -11.03 -10.29
CA ILE A 28 7.55 -11.16 -9.21
C ILE A 28 8.10 -10.73 -7.85
N LEU A 29 9.29 -11.19 -7.48
CA LEU A 29 9.91 -11.01 -6.16
C LEU A 29 10.85 -9.82 -6.10
N GLY A 30 11.16 -9.21 -7.25
CA GLY A 30 12.20 -8.21 -7.43
C GLY A 30 13.60 -8.76 -7.17
N GLY A 31 14.49 -7.90 -6.68
CA GLY A 31 15.94 -8.14 -6.74
C GLY A 31 16.60 -8.91 -5.59
N ILE A 32 15.88 -9.62 -4.72
CA ILE A 32 16.55 -10.32 -3.59
C ILE A 32 17.14 -11.65 -4.08
N PRO A 33 18.49 -11.81 -4.16
CA PRO A 33 19.11 -12.98 -4.81
C PRO A 33 18.69 -14.31 -4.19
N ARG A 34 18.56 -14.39 -2.86
CA ARG A 34 18.12 -15.60 -2.16
C ARG A 34 16.76 -16.10 -2.68
N TYR A 35 15.79 -15.21 -2.86
CA TYR A 35 14.46 -15.59 -3.28
C TYR A 35 14.34 -15.86 -4.78
N VAL A 36 15.21 -15.23 -5.57
CA VAL A 36 15.25 -15.36 -7.03
C VAL A 36 16.01 -16.61 -7.48
N LEU A 37 17.16 -16.91 -6.86
CA LEU A 37 18.12 -17.93 -7.32
C LEU A 37 18.19 -19.17 -6.43
N GLU A 38 18.02 -19.02 -5.11
CA GLU A 38 18.24 -20.12 -4.14
C GLU A 38 16.93 -20.83 -3.78
N VAL A 39 15.89 -20.06 -3.41
CA VAL A 39 14.58 -20.61 -3.03
C VAL A 39 13.74 -20.83 -4.30
N THR A 40 13.97 -21.93 -5.00
CA THR A 40 13.32 -22.23 -6.29
C THR A 40 12.10 -23.15 -6.19
N THR A 41 11.91 -23.81 -5.05
CA THR A 41 10.85 -24.81 -4.84
C THR A 41 9.49 -24.21 -4.46
N GLN A 42 9.47 -22.99 -3.93
CA GLN A 42 8.24 -22.27 -3.56
C GLN A 42 7.79 -21.36 -4.69
N ASP A 43 6.48 -21.32 -4.93
CA ASP A 43 5.90 -20.37 -5.89
C ASP A 43 6.22 -18.93 -5.46
N PRO A 44 6.69 -18.07 -6.38
CA PRO A 44 7.06 -16.69 -6.04
C PRO A 44 5.86 -15.87 -5.54
N THR A 45 4.66 -16.14 -6.03
CA THR A 45 3.44 -15.45 -5.55
C THR A 45 3.10 -15.89 -4.13
N GLU A 46 3.23 -17.18 -3.81
CA GLU A 46 2.99 -17.70 -2.45
C GLU A 46 3.93 -17.07 -1.41
N ILE A 47 5.20 -16.81 -1.77
CA ILE A 47 6.15 -16.10 -0.90
C ILE A 47 5.62 -14.70 -0.56
N LEU A 48 5.17 -13.93 -1.56
CA LEU A 48 4.60 -12.61 -1.35
C LEU A 48 3.30 -12.67 -0.54
N GLU A 49 2.47 -13.67 -0.80
CA GLU A 49 1.21 -13.85 -0.10
C GLU A 49 1.40 -14.19 1.38
N ALA A 50 2.35 -15.07 1.71
CA ALA A 50 2.72 -15.40 3.08
C ALA A 50 3.27 -14.17 3.80
N ALA A 51 4.20 -13.47 3.16
CA ALA A 51 4.76 -12.24 3.70
C ALA A 51 3.70 -11.15 3.96
N CYS A 52 2.69 -11.05 3.08
CA CYS A 52 1.60 -10.10 3.23
C CYS A 52 0.63 -10.53 4.35
N SER A 53 0.44 -11.82 4.57
CA SER A 53 -0.35 -12.31 5.70
C SER A 53 0.33 -12.00 7.04
N ASP A 54 1.66 -12.09 7.11
CA ASP A 54 2.46 -11.90 8.32
C ASP A 54 2.70 -10.42 8.71
N CYS A 55 2.20 -9.46 7.91
CA CYS A 55 2.37 -8.03 8.16
C CYS A 55 1.03 -7.30 8.34
N THR A 56 1.01 -6.23 9.15
CA THR A 56 -0.13 -5.34 9.19
C THR A 56 -0.05 -4.27 8.10
N LEU A 57 -1.18 -3.66 7.73
CA LEU A 57 -1.18 -2.48 6.85
C LEU A 57 -0.30 -1.35 7.42
N VAL A 58 -0.27 -1.20 8.74
CA VAL A 58 0.59 -0.22 9.42
C VAL A 58 2.07 -0.57 9.23
N ASP A 59 2.45 -1.85 9.24
CA ASP A 59 3.83 -2.26 8.97
C ASP A 59 4.24 -2.02 7.52
N CYS A 60 3.29 -2.09 6.58
CA CYS A 60 3.53 -1.72 5.19
C CYS A 60 3.74 -0.20 5.05
N ILE A 61 2.98 0.61 5.79
CA ILE A 61 3.03 2.08 5.75
C ILE A 61 4.23 2.65 6.51
N LYS A 62 4.47 2.20 7.74
CA LYS A 62 5.57 2.67 8.61
C LYS A 62 6.94 2.46 7.99
N LYS A 63 7.09 1.53 7.06
CA LYS A 63 8.37 1.24 6.41
C LYS A 63 8.76 2.23 5.31
N ILE A 64 7.85 3.12 4.92
CA ILE A 64 8.23 4.32 4.16
C ILE A 64 9.09 5.25 5.05
N ASP A 65 9.03 5.09 6.38
CA ASP A 65 9.85 5.78 7.36
C ASP A 65 10.97 4.83 7.86
N ILE A 66 12.23 5.15 7.52
CA ILE A 66 13.41 4.26 7.53
C ILE A 66 13.82 3.76 8.94
N ASN A 67 13.13 4.16 10.01
CA ASN A 67 13.60 4.06 11.39
C ASN A 67 12.99 2.93 12.26
N SER A 68 12.33 1.92 11.70
CA SER A 68 11.68 0.85 12.51
C SER A 68 12.28 -0.55 12.33
N THR A 69 12.37 -1.30 13.43
CA THR A 69 12.81 -2.71 13.47
C THR A 69 11.87 -3.61 12.66
N ILE A 70 12.43 -4.41 11.76
CA ILE A 70 11.72 -5.08 10.66
C ILE A 70 11.45 -6.56 10.98
N PRO A 71 10.21 -7.08 10.82
CA PRO A 71 9.97 -8.50 10.61
C PRO A 71 10.48 -8.92 9.22
N ASN A 72 11.28 -9.98 9.15
CA ASN A 72 11.93 -10.47 7.91
C ASN A 72 10.98 -10.63 6.72
N ALA A 73 9.71 -10.97 6.97
CA ALA A 73 8.67 -11.20 5.96
C ALA A 73 8.52 -10.04 4.96
N VAL A 74 8.56 -8.78 5.43
CA VAL A 74 8.20 -7.63 4.60
C VAL A 74 9.28 -7.26 3.56
N HIS A 75 10.50 -7.76 3.71
CA HIS A 75 11.55 -7.51 2.72
C HIS A 75 11.21 -8.09 1.34
N SER A 76 10.38 -9.13 1.28
CA SER A 76 9.88 -9.67 0.01
C SER A 76 8.84 -8.77 -0.66
N LEU A 77 8.20 -7.87 0.09
CA LEU A 77 7.13 -6.99 -0.40
C LEU A 77 7.62 -5.59 -0.74
N VAL A 78 8.63 -5.11 -0.03
CA VAL A 78 9.11 -3.73 -0.06
C VAL A 78 10.63 -3.73 -0.07
N HIS A 79 11.20 -2.98 -1.00
CA HIS A 79 12.63 -2.82 -1.20
C HIS A 79 13.08 -1.42 -0.80
N VAL A 80 14.29 -1.36 -0.22
CA VAL A 80 15.00 -0.11 -0.02
C VAL A 80 15.95 0.04 -1.19
N THR A 81 15.83 1.14 -1.91
CA THR A 81 16.73 1.51 -2.99
C THR A 81 17.52 2.74 -2.60
N SER A 82 18.74 2.82 -3.09
CA SER A 82 19.62 3.95 -2.86
C SER A 82 20.52 4.11 -4.06
N THR A 83 20.66 5.35 -4.52
CA THR A 83 21.54 5.69 -5.64
C THR A 83 22.87 6.15 -5.10
N HIS A 84 23.96 5.85 -5.81
CA HIS A 84 25.28 6.38 -5.49
C HIS A 84 25.21 7.92 -5.37
N PRO A 85 25.77 8.55 -4.31
CA PRO A 85 26.73 8.04 -3.33
C PRO A 85 26.13 7.43 -2.05
N TYR A 86 24.89 6.94 -2.10
CA TYR A 86 24.17 6.33 -0.99
C TYR A 86 23.84 7.30 0.15
N THR A 87 23.74 8.59 -0.16
CA THR A 87 23.33 9.65 0.77
C THR A 87 21.83 9.73 0.92
N GLU A 88 21.10 9.28 -0.10
CA GLU A 88 19.64 9.25 -0.12
C GLU A 88 19.18 7.83 -0.33
N SER A 89 18.16 7.44 0.43
CA SER A 89 17.49 6.16 0.25
C SER A 89 16.00 6.40 0.11
N SER A 90 15.37 5.53 -0.67
CA SER A 90 13.94 5.55 -0.91
C SER A 90 13.39 4.14 -0.80
N VAL A 91 12.10 4.04 -0.57
CA VAL A 91 11.41 2.77 -0.36
C VAL A 91 10.41 2.57 -1.50
N CYS A 92 10.48 1.42 -2.15
CA CYS A 92 9.61 1.04 -3.26
C CYS A 92 9.03 -0.36 -3.04
N TYR A 93 7.96 -0.70 -3.75
CA TYR A 93 7.45 -2.07 -3.74
C TYR A 93 8.41 -3.01 -4.46
N ALA A 94 8.47 -4.25 -4.02
CA ALA A 94 9.35 -5.25 -4.60
C ALA A 94 9.07 -5.49 -6.09
N SER A 95 7.80 -5.43 -6.47
CA SER A 95 7.30 -5.51 -7.84
C SER A 95 5.88 -4.97 -7.92
N GLN A 96 5.35 -4.83 -9.15
CA GLN A 96 3.93 -4.56 -9.35
C GLN A 96 3.05 -5.66 -8.74
N LYS A 97 3.47 -6.93 -8.82
CA LYS A 97 2.74 -8.06 -8.23
C LYS A 97 2.64 -7.96 -6.72
N ALA A 98 3.72 -7.53 -6.05
CA ALA A 98 3.72 -7.29 -4.61
C ALA A 98 2.74 -6.16 -4.23
N LEU A 99 2.73 -5.06 -4.98
CA LEU A 99 1.77 -3.97 -4.80
C LEU A 99 0.33 -4.47 -4.95
N ASP A 100 0.02 -5.22 -6.01
CA ASP A 100 -1.32 -5.75 -6.26
C ASP A 100 -1.80 -6.65 -5.12
N ILE A 101 -0.91 -7.50 -4.58
CA ILE A 101 -1.21 -8.38 -3.43
C ILE A 101 -1.51 -7.57 -2.17
N ILE A 102 -0.71 -6.53 -1.88
CA ILE A 102 -0.92 -5.64 -0.74
C ILE A 102 -2.27 -4.91 -0.89
N VAL A 103 -2.50 -4.27 -2.03
CA VAL A 103 -3.74 -3.52 -2.30
C VAL A 103 -4.97 -4.42 -2.20
N ARG A 104 -4.87 -5.66 -2.68
CA ARG A 104 -5.93 -6.65 -2.55
C ARG A 104 -6.12 -7.02 -1.08
N LYS A 105 -5.15 -7.67 -0.44
CA LYS A 105 -5.31 -8.19 0.94
C LYS A 105 -5.55 -7.08 1.96
N LYS A 106 -4.62 -6.12 2.04
CA LYS A 106 -4.69 -5.04 3.05
C LYS A 106 -5.74 -4.00 2.73
N GLY A 107 -6.02 -3.75 1.45
CA GLY A 107 -7.13 -2.90 1.05
C GLY A 107 -8.49 -3.54 1.37
N GLU A 108 -8.66 -4.85 1.18
CA GLU A 108 -9.87 -5.56 1.60
C GLU A 108 -10.06 -5.55 3.11
N GLU A 109 -9.00 -5.81 3.90
CA GLU A 109 -9.04 -5.71 5.36
C GLU A 109 -9.45 -4.30 5.83
N ALA A 110 -8.85 -3.26 5.26
CA ALA A 110 -9.18 -1.87 5.59
C ALA A 110 -10.63 -1.52 5.21
N ARG A 111 -11.08 -1.91 4.01
CA ARG A 111 -12.47 -1.73 3.57
C ARG A 111 -13.46 -2.50 4.44
N GLY A 112 -13.09 -3.70 4.88
CA GLY A 112 -13.88 -4.53 5.79
C GLY A 112 -14.11 -3.83 7.12
N ARG A 113 -13.02 -3.37 7.76
CA ARG A 113 -13.09 -2.62 9.03
C ARG A 113 -13.90 -1.34 8.90
N MET A 114 -13.73 -0.60 7.80
CA MET A 114 -14.54 0.60 7.54
C MET A 114 -16.03 0.25 7.38
N ARG A 115 -16.35 -0.84 6.68
CA ARG A 115 -17.72 -1.31 6.51
C ARG A 115 -18.34 -1.73 7.83
N GLU A 116 -17.60 -2.41 8.68
CA GLU A 116 -18.04 -2.82 10.02
C GLU A 116 -18.34 -1.60 10.90
N LEU A 117 -17.44 -0.61 10.91
CA LEU A 117 -17.63 0.65 11.63
C LEU A 117 -18.90 1.37 11.14
N LEU A 118 -19.04 1.55 9.83
CA LEU A 118 -20.22 2.20 9.23
C LEU A 118 -21.51 1.39 9.42
N GLY A 119 -21.42 0.06 9.38
CA GLY A 119 -22.55 -0.84 9.66
C GLY A 119 -23.03 -0.69 11.10
N SER A 120 -22.11 -0.50 12.05
CA SER A 120 -22.42 -0.28 13.46
C SER A 120 -23.16 1.04 13.72
N CYS A 121 -23.12 1.99 12.78
CA CYS A 121 -23.92 3.22 12.83
C CYS A 121 -25.41 2.99 12.52
N GLN A 122 -25.76 1.89 11.85
CA GLN A 122 -27.16 1.64 11.49
C GLN A 122 -27.97 1.23 12.72
N GLY A 123 -29.00 2.01 13.03
CA GLY A 123 -29.93 1.73 14.14
C GLY A 123 -29.41 2.09 15.54
N ASN A 124 -28.17 2.57 15.68
CA ASN A 124 -27.64 3.08 16.96
C ASN A 124 -27.21 4.56 16.83
N PRO A 125 -28.04 5.51 17.30
CA PRO A 125 -27.73 6.94 17.23
C PRO A 125 -26.44 7.36 17.96
N LEU A 126 -26.07 6.67 19.04
CA LEU A 126 -24.85 6.99 19.80
C LEU A 126 -23.59 6.57 19.02
N THR A 127 -23.61 5.40 18.38
CA THR A 127 -22.51 4.95 17.51
C THR A 127 -22.38 5.83 16.28
N ALA A 128 -23.50 6.25 15.68
CA ALA A 128 -23.50 7.18 14.56
C ALA A 128 -22.90 8.54 14.95
N ALA A 129 -23.30 9.10 16.11
CA ALA A 129 -22.75 10.35 16.63
C ALA A 129 -21.24 10.23 16.90
N LEU A 130 -20.79 9.15 17.54
CA LEU A 130 -19.36 8.90 17.80
C LEU A 130 -18.55 8.82 16.51
N CYS A 131 -19.04 8.11 15.49
CA CYS A 131 -18.36 8.03 14.20
C CYS A 131 -18.29 9.41 13.51
N GLY A 132 -19.35 10.22 13.62
CA GLY A 132 -19.35 11.61 13.17
C GLY A 132 -18.25 12.42 13.86
N TYR A 133 -18.19 12.38 15.20
CA TYR A 133 -17.18 13.08 15.99
C TYR A 133 -15.74 12.69 15.66
N ILE A 134 -15.48 11.43 15.30
CA ILE A 134 -14.14 10.96 14.92
C ILE A 134 -13.82 11.36 13.47
N PHE A 135 -14.77 11.22 12.55
CA PHE A 135 -14.54 11.42 11.13
C PHE A 135 -14.52 12.91 10.74
N GLU A 136 -15.35 13.74 11.35
CA GLU A 136 -15.52 15.14 10.99
C GLU A 136 -14.21 15.95 11.09
N PRO A 137 -13.43 15.89 12.19
CA PRO A 137 -12.14 16.59 12.25
C PRO A 137 -11.19 16.17 11.13
N TYR A 138 -11.10 14.86 10.87
CA TYR A 138 -10.25 14.33 9.79
C TYR A 138 -10.71 14.82 8.41
N ALA A 139 -12.03 14.80 8.14
CA ALA A 139 -12.58 15.26 6.88
C ALA A 139 -12.35 16.77 6.67
N ILE A 140 -12.53 17.57 7.72
CA ILE A 140 -12.25 19.01 7.69
C ILE A 140 -10.78 19.26 7.36
N GLU A 141 -9.85 18.65 8.10
CA GLU A 141 -8.40 18.80 7.85
C GLU A 141 -8.00 18.37 6.43
N LEU A 142 -8.61 17.30 5.91
CA LEU A 142 -8.39 16.82 4.55
C LEU A 142 -8.87 17.84 3.51
N LEU A 143 -10.05 18.42 3.71
CA LEU A 143 -10.62 19.44 2.81
C LEU A 143 -9.84 20.77 2.89
N GLU A 144 -9.33 21.13 4.06
CA GLU A 144 -8.52 22.35 4.26
C GLU A 144 -7.22 22.34 3.47
N LYS A 145 -6.59 21.17 3.31
CA LYS A 145 -5.38 21.01 2.45
C LYS A 145 -5.68 21.22 0.97
N GLY A 146 -6.96 21.28 0.59
CA GLY A 146 -7.40 21.35 -0.80
C GLY A 146 -7.07 20.06 -1.57
N GLY A 147 -7.29 20.11 -2.88
CA GLY A 147 -6.99 19.00 -3.77
C GLY A 147 -8.02 18.80 -4.87
N THR A 148 -7.83 17.71 -5.60
CA THR A 148 -8.69 17.31 -6.71
C THR A 148 -9.45 16.06 -6.31
N PHE A 149 -10.77 16.17 -6.20
CA PHE A 149 -11.64 15.12 -5.72
C PHE A 149 -12.50 14.59 -6.85
N LYS A 150 -12.59 13.27 -6.96
CA LYS A 150 -13.57 12.63 -7.84
C LYS A 150 -14.94 12.68 -7.16
N CYS A 151 -15.88 13.31 -7.83
CA CYS A 151 -17.26 13.45 -7.37
C CYS A 151 -18.19 12.72 -8.34
N ARG A 152 -19.25 12.14 -7.79
CA ARG A 152 -20.37 11.61 -8.55
C ARG A 152 -21.65 12.12 -7.94
N GLU A 153 -22.60 12.48 -8.78
CA GLU A 153 -23.93 12.87 -8.31
C GLU A 153 -24.61 11.66 -7.65
N LEU A 154 -25.09 11.81 -6.41
CA LEU A 154 -25.88 10.79 -5.74
C LEU A 154 -27.35 10.97 -6.14
N VAL A 155 -27.79 10.26 -7.18
CA VAL A 155 -29.18 10.28 -7.62
C VAL A 155 -30.04 9.35 -6.75
N SER A 156 -31.11 9.91 -6.15
CA SER A 156 -32.14 9.15 -5.45
C SER A 156 -32.92 8.24 -6.42
N GLY A 157 -33.26 7.04 -5.97
CA GLY A 157 -33.69 5.91 -6.79
C GLY A 157 -34.80 6.23 -7.79
N ARG A 158 -34.45 6.20 -9.09
CA ARG A 158 -35.27 5.82 -10.27
C ARG A 158 -34.54 6.05 -11.60
N LYS A 159 -33.45 6.82 -11.65
CA LYS A 159 -32.65 7.02 -12.87
C LYS A 159 -31.49 6.01 -12.91
N ARG A 160 -31.53 5.08 -13.88
CA ARG A 160 -30.51 4.03 -14.13
C ARG A 160 -29.32 4.51 -14.97
N GLN A 161 -29.10 5.82 -15.10
CA GLN A 161 -27.88 6.32 -15.74
C GLN A 161 -26.81 6.50 -14.69
N LYS A 162 -25.63 5.90 -14.89
CA LYS A 162 -24.43 6.25 -14.13
C LYS A 162 -24.17 7.74 -14.42
N PRO A 163 -24.22 8.64 -13.42
CA PRO A 163 -23.86 10.02 -13.63
C PRO A 163 -22.37 10.11 -13.98
N ASP A 164 -22.02 11.09 -14.81
CA ASP A 164 -20.64 11.33 -15.23
C ASP A 164 -19.76 11.61 -14.00
N GLU A 165 -18.61 10.95 -13.92
CA GLU A 165 -17.60 11.30 -12.91
C GLU A 165 -17.12 12.72 -13.19
N THR A 166 -17.38 13.62 -12.24
CA THR A 166 -16.98 15.03 -12.33
C THR A 166 -15.85 15.28 -11.34
N THR A 167 -14.95 16.19 -11.68
CA THR A 167 -13.82 16.52 -10.81
C THR A 167 -14.11 17.81 -10.05
N LEU A 168 -14.03 17.78 -8.72
CA LEU A 168 -14.14 18.94 -7.85
C LEU A 168 -12.74 19.38 -7.42
N VAL A 169 -12.38 20.62 -7.72
CA VAL A 169 -11.12 21.22 -7.26
C VAL A 169 -11.42 22.10 -6.06
N ILE A 170 -10.82 21.78 -4.92
CA ILE A 170 -10.93 22.56 -3.69
C ILE A 170 -9.57 23.26 -3.48
N PRO A 171 -9.51 24.60 -3.43
CA PRO A 171 -8.27 25.30 -3.15
C PRO A 171 -7.85 25.07 -1.69
N SER A 172 -6.55 25.04 -1.43
CA SER A 172 -6.03 24.98 -0.06
C SER A 172 -6.48 26.22 0.71
N SER A 173 -6.93 26.02 1.94
CA SER A 173 -7.31 27.10 2.85
C SER A 173 -6.07 27.86 3.33
N THR A 174 -6.14 29.19 3.35
CA THR A 174 -5.11 30.09 3.90
C THR A 174 -5.42 30.55 5.33
N LYS A 175 -6.46 30.02 5.97
CA LYS A 175 -6.81 30.38 7.35
C LYS A 175 -5.84 29.74 8.34
N THR A 176 -4.99 30.57 8.96
CA THR A 176 -4.25 30.21 10.18
C THR A 176 -5.27 30.05 11.31
N VAL A 177 -5.65 28.81 11.64
CA VAL A 177 -6.50 28.54 12.79
C VAL A 177 -5.63 28.63 14.04
N VAL A 178 -5.94 29.56 14.93
CA VAL A 178 -5.33 29.69 16.27
C VAL A 178 -5.37 28.33 16.96
N ALA A 179 -4.24 27.91 17.54
CA ALA A 179 -4.06 26.61 18.17
C ALA A 179 -5.26 26.22 19.04
N LYS A 180 -5.82 25.04 18.79
CA LYS A 180 -6.83 24.42 19.67
C LYS A 180 -6.17 24.14 21.02
N VAL A 181 -6.74 24.73 22.08
CA VAL A 181 -6.41 24.50 23.49
C VAL A 181 -6.78 23.09 23.90
#